data_AF-A0A1W1DV72-F1
#
_entry.id   AF-A0A1W1DV72-F1
#
_cell.length_a   1.000
_cell.length_b   1.000
_cell.length_c   1.000
_cell.angle_alpha   90.00
_cell.angle_beta   90.00
_cell.angle_gamma   90.00
#
_symmetry.space_group_name_H-M   'P 1'
#
loop_
_entity.id
_entity.type
_entity.pdbx_description
1 polymer ?
#
loop_
_entity_poly.entity_id
_entity_poly.type
_entity_poly.pdbx_seq_one_letter_code
_entity_poly.pdbx_strand_id
1 'polypeptide(L)' 'MCLGAMIHARISKVVFGAYDEKTGVCGSCQDLSNGDCFNHTIEVEGGILADECKDLLQQFFKQRRYKPQIKTIFKK' A
#
# COMPACT_ATOMS: atom_id res chain seq x y z
N MET A 1 8.44 4.20 3.05
CA MET A 1 7.90 4.93 4.23
C MET A 1 7.29 3.98 5.25
N CYS A 2 6.17 3.32 4.96
CA CYS A 2 5.39 2.55 5.96
C CYS A 2 6.18 1.40 6.61
N LEU A 3 6.96 0.63 5.83
CA LEU A 3 7.78 -0.45 6.40
C LEU A 3 8.76 0.05 7.46
N GLY A 4 9.49 1.13 7.20
CA GLY A 4 10.41 1.73 8.18
C GLY A 4 9.70 2.18 9.45
N ALA A 5 8.49 2.73 9.33
CA ALA A 5 7.67 3.07 10.50
C ALA A 5 7.29 1.83 11.32
N MET A 6 6.89 0.74 10.67
CA MET A 6 6.58 -0.53 11.34
C MET A 6 7.81 -1.13 12.04
N ILE A 7 8.98 -1.06 11.40
CA ILE A 7 10.26 -1.51 11.96
C ILE A 7 10.60 -0.72 13.23
N HIS A 8 10.51 0.61 13.19
CA HIS A 8 10.79 1.46 14.35
C HIS A 8 9.75 1.30 15.47
N ALA A 9 8.49 1.01 15.12
CA ALA A 9 7.43 0.69 16.07
C ALA A 9 7.50 -0.74 16.62
N ARG A 10 8.45 -1.58 16.15
CA ARG A 10 8.63 -2.98 16.57
C ARG A 10 7.39 -3.85 16.35
N ILE A 11 6.67 -3.60 15.25
CA ILE A 11 5.56 -4.46 14.84
C ILE A 11 6.09 -5.86 14.50
N SER A 12 5.51 -6.90 15.06
CA SER A 12 5.96 -8.28 14.85
C SER A 12 5.50 -8.86 13.51
N LYS A 13 4.27 -8.55 13.10
CA LYS A 13 3.64 -9.10 11.90
C LYS A 13 2.81 -8.04 11.17
N VAL A 14 2.87 -8.07 9.84
CA VAL A 14 1.98 -7.29 8.97
C VAL A 14 1.22 -8.24 8.05
N VAL A 15 -0.09 -8.01 7.98
CA VAL A 15 -0.99 -8.72 7.06
C VAL A 15 -1.65 -7.70 6.16
N PHE A 16 -1.59 -7.92 4.84
CA PHE A 16 -2.19 -7.01 3.87
C PHE A 16 -2.85 -7.74 2.71
N GLY A 17 -3.71 -7.01 1.99
CA GLY A 17 -4.45 -7.55 0.84
C GLY A 17 -3.66 -7.50 -0.46
N ALA A 18 -3.98 -6.55 -1.34
CA ALA A 18 -3.35 -6.44 -2.64
C ALA A 18 -1.88 -6.00 -2.57
N TYR A 19 -1.03 -6.60 -3.40
CA TYR A 19 0.35 -6.16 -3.62
C TYR A 19 0.40 -4.86 -4.43
N ASP A 20 1.37 -4.00 -4.11
CA ASP A 20 1.74 -2.86 -4.94
C ASP A 20 2.99 -3.19 -5.74
N GLU A 21 2.79 -3.64 -6.98
CA GLU A 21 3.86 -3.99 -7.94
C GLU A 21 4.78 -2.81 -8.28
N LYS A 22 4.34 -1.57 -8.09
CA LYS A 22 5.12 -0.39 -8.49
C LYS A 22 6.07 0.06 -7.39
N THR A 23 5.61 0.08 -6.14
CA THR A 23 6.38 0.72 -5.05
C THR A 23 6.40 -0.04 -3.74
N GLY A 24 5.69 -1.17 -3.63
CA GLY A 24 5.67 -1.95 -2.40
C GLY A 24 7.04 -2.58 -2.09
N VAL A 25 7.37 -2.61 -0.80
CA VAL A 25 8.69 -3.08 -0.30
C VAL A 25 8.58 -4.29 0.64
N CYS A 26 7.40 -4.92 0.69
CA CYS A 26 7.12 -6.13 1.46
C CYS A 26 6.92 -7.33 0.52
N GLY A 27 7.86 -7.54 -0.41
CA GLY A 27 7.83 -8.66 -1.34
C GLY A 27 7.22 -8.39 -2.72
N SER A 28 6.94 -7.13 -3.07
CA SER A 28 6.55 -6.77 -4.45
C SER A 28 7.72 -6.20 -5.25
N CYS A 29 7.93 -4.88 -5.27
CA CYS A 29 9.03 -4.27 -6.02
C CYS A 29 10.39 -4.66 -5.40
N GLN A 30 10.45 -4.70 -4.07
CA GLN A 30 11.57 -5.21 -3.29
C GLN A 30 11.03 -5.92 -2.03
N ASP A 31 11.88 -6.72 -1.39
CA ASP A 31 11.62 -7.19 -0.03
C ASP A 31 12.66 -6.57 0.92
N LEU A 32 12.22 -5.60 1.70
CA LEU A 32 13.01 -4.96 2.74
C LEU A 32 12.59 -5.41 4.15
N SER A 33 11.57 -6.27 4.26
CA SER A 33 11.04 -6.73 5.56
C SER A 33 12.02 -7.62 6.32
N ASN A 34 12.92 -8.26 5.57
CA ASN A 34 14.03 -9.09 6.05
C ASN A 34 15.41 -8.51 5.69
N GLY A 35 15.51 -7.20 5.42
CA GLY A 35 16.77 -6.59 5.04
C GLY A 35 17.76 -6.51 6.21
N ASP A 36 19.03 -6.89 5.97
CA ASP A 36 20.12 -6.88 6.96
C ASP A 36 20.44 -5.48 7.53
N CYS A 37 19.93 -4.42 6.89
CA CYS A 37 20.12 -3.05 7.34
C CYS A 37 19.25 -2.66 8.55
N PHE A 38 18.35 -3.54 9.02
CA PHE A 38 17.45 -3.29 10.14
C PHE A 38 17.66 -4.27 11.29
N ASN A 39 17.65 -3.75 12.53
CA ASN A 39 17.76 -4.57 13.76
C ASN A 39 16.42 -5.16 14.23
N HIS A 40 15.41 -5.18 13.37
CA HIS A 40 14.06 -5.70 13.63
C HIS A 40 13.50 -6.25 12.33
N THR A 41 13.02 -7.49 12.36
CA THR A 41 12.36 -8.13 11.23
C THR A 41 10.86 -8.19 11.46
N ILE A 42 10.10 -8.21 10.37
CA ILE A 42 8.64 -8.27 10.42
C ILE A 42 8.19 -9.49 9.63
N GLU A 43 7.34 -10.32 10.22
CA GLU A 43 6.66 -11.39 9.49
C GLU A 43 5.64 -10.77 8.53
N VAL A 44 5.74 -11.11 7.25
CA VAL A 44 4.89 -10.54 6.19
C VAL A 44 3.98 -11.62 5.63
N GLU A 45 2.67 -11.35 5.66
CA GLU A 45 1.66 -12.17 5.00
C GLU A 45 0.82 -11.28 4.07
N GLY A 46 1.07 -11.38 2.77
CA GLY A 46 0.35 -10.63 1.74
C GLY A 46 -0.66 -11.49 0.99
N GLY A 47 -1.60 -10.85 0.31
CA GLY A 47 -2.53 -11.52 -0.60
C GLY A 47 -3.91 -11.82 0.00
N ILE A 48 -4.19 -11.39 1.23
CA ILE A 48 -5.47 -11.67 1.89
C ILE A 48 -6.60 -10.86 1.24
N LEU A 49 -7.51 -11.53 0.54
CA LEU A 49 -8.56 -10.86 -0.26
C LEU A 49 -7.94 -9.87 -1.26
N ALA A 50 -6.88 -10.32 -1.94
CA ALA A 50 -6.10 -9.46 -2.85
C ALA A 50 -6.96 -8.89 -3.98
N ASP A 51 -7.85 -9.70 -4.56
CA ASP A 51 -8.70 -9.30 -5.67
C ASP A 51 -9.70 -8.23 -5.24
N GLU A 52 -10.36 -8.39 -4.09
CA GLU A 52 -11.29 -7.41 -3.54
C GLU A 52 -10.59 -6.09 -3.20
N CYS A 53 -9.41 -6.17 -2.56
CA CYS A 53 -8.61 -5.00 -2.23
C CYS A 53 -8.14 -4.26 -3.50
N LYS A 54 -7.74 -5.00 -4.54
CA LYS A 54 -7.32 -4.46 -5.84
C LYS A 54 -8.49 -3.81 -6.57
N ASP A 55 -9.66 -4.44 -6.54
CA ASP A 55 -10.87 -3.92 -7.18
C ASP A 55 -11.29 -2.58 -6.59
N LEU A 56 -11.21 -2.40 -5.27
CA LEU A 56 -11.47 -1.12 -4.61
C LEU A 56 -10.54 -0.01 -5.13
N LEU A 57 -9.23 -0.28 -5.24
CA LEU A 57 -8.25 0.67 -5.77
C LEU A 57 -8.53 1.00 -7.24
N GLN A 58 -8.82 -0.02 -8.06
CA GLN A 58 -9.10 0.17 -9.48
C GLN A 58 -10.37 0.99 -9.70
N GLN A 59 -11.44 0.70 -8.97
CA GLN A 59 -12.69 1.46 -9.03
C GLN A 59 -12.46 2.92 -8.65
N PHE A 60 -11.71 3.18 -7.58
CA PHE A 60 -11.36 4.54 -7.16
C PHE A 60 -10.64 5.32 -8.27
N PHE A 61 -9.55 4.77 -8.83
CA PHE A 61 -8.79 5.46 -9.88
C PHE A 61 -9.53 5.53 -11.22
N LYS A 62 -10.42 4.59 -11.52
CA LYS A 62 -11.33 4.67 -12.67
C LYS A 62 -12.26 5.87 -12.49
N GLN A 63 -13.00 5.93 -11.39
CA GLN A 63 -13.93 7.03 -11.11
C GLN A 63 -13.23 8.40 -11.07
N ARG A 64 -12.04 8.48 -10.46
CA ARG A 64 -11.25 9.72 -10.41
C ARG A 64 -10.84 10.23 -11.79
N ARG A 65 -10.51 9.33 -12.74
CA ARG A 65 -10.14 9.70 -14.11
C ARG A 65 -11.34 10.12 -14.97
N TYR A 66 -12.52 9.55 -14.72
CA TYR A 66 -13.73 9.87 -15.47
C TYR A 66 -14.47 11.11 -14.96
N LYS A 67 -14.29 11.53 -13.69
CA LYS A 67 -14.85 12.80 -13.22
C LYS A 67 -14.17 13.94 -13.98
N PRO A 68 -14.88 14.70 -14.85
CA PRO A 68 -14.38 15.98 -15.30
C PRO A 68 -14.11 16.80 -14.05
N GLN A 69 -13.00 17.54 -14.02
CA GLN A 69 -12.76 18.47 -12.91
C GLN A 69 -13.95 19.43 -12.86
N ILE A 70 -14.88 19.19 -11.93
CA ILE A 70 -15.88 20.18 -11.57
C ILE A 70 -15.05 21.32 -11.03
N LYS A 71 -14.81 22.32 -11.87
CA LYS A 71 -14.33 23.63 -11.40
C LYS A 71 -15.34 24.02 -10.34
N THR A 72 -14.95 23.94 -9.07
CA THR A 72 -15.75 24.49 -7.99
C THR A 72 -15.84 25.99 -8.27
N ILE A 73 -16.91 26.39 -8.96
CA ILE A 73 -17.30 27.78 -9.11
C ILE A 73 -17.71 28.21 -7.71
N PHE A 74 -16.74 28.69 -6.93
CA PHE A 74 -17.03 29.61 -5.84
C PHE A 74 -17.56 30.90 -6.49
N LYS A 75 -18.85 30.89 -6.81
CA LYS A 75 -19.67 32.10 -6.91
C LYS A 75 -20.22 32.35 -5.51
N LYS A 76 -19.48 33.12 -4.72
CA LYS A 76 -20.01 34.19 -3.89
C LYS A 76 -18.86 35.10 -3.48
#